data_AF-B6QI39-F1
#
_entry.id   AF-B6QI39-F1
#
_cell.length_a   1.000
_cell.length_b   1.000
_cell.length_c   1.000
_cell.angle_alpha   90.00
_cell.angle_beta   90.00
_cell.angle_gamma   90.00
#
_symmetry.space_group_name_H-M   'P 1'
#
loop_
_entity.id
_entity.type
_entity.pdbx_description
1 polymer ?
#
loop_
_entity_poly.entity_id
_entity_poly.type
_entity_poly.pdbx_seq_one_letter_code
_entity_poly.pdbx_strand_id
1 'polypeptide(L)'
;MILKESERKNGSDAGLRDLVTKTAEKVVPRLLGDDHLGYDRNGQGEGIYPVVVHGDLWSGNASHGRIVRSSSTENEGGGLVYDPSACYAHNEYELGIMHMFGGFGKAFFDEYHSIVPRTEPVEEYEDRVKLYELYHHLNHHAIFGGGYRSGAVSIMSELIDKYGRG
;
A
#
# COMPACT_ATOMS: atom_id res chain seq x y z
N MET A 1 -13.19 5.92 10.80
CA MET A 1 -11.75 5.63 11.08
C MET A 1 -11.63 4.13 11.31
N ILE A 2 -10.76 3.45 10.57
CA ILE A 2 -10.68 1.97 10.49
C ILE A 2 -10.57 1.31 11.86
N LEU A 3 -9.72 1.85 12.76
CA LEU A 3 -9.55 1.30 14.11
C LEU A 3 -10.85 1.29 14.92
N LYS A 4 -11.64 2.37 14.87
CA LYS A 4 -12.93 2.44 15.58
C LYS A 4 -13.91 1.38 15.05
N GLU A 5 -13.90 1.14 13.75
CA GLU A 5 -14.76 0.11 13.14
C GLU A 5 -14.29 -1.29 13.50
N SER A 6 -12.97 -1.52 13.57
CA SER A 6 -12.41 -2.77 14.06
C SER A 6 -12.83 -3.05 15.50
N GLU A 7 -12.67 -2.08 16.41
CA GLU A 7 -13.03 -2.26 17.82
C GLU A 7 -14.53 -2.48 18.01
N ARG A 8 -15.37 -1.82 17.19
CA ARG A 8 -16.82 -2.01 17.19
C ARG A 8 -17.22 -3.45 16.86
N LYS A 9 -16.48 -4.11 15.95
CA LYS A 9 -16.81 -5.47 15.46
C LYS A 9 -16.07 -6.59 16.20
N ASN A 10 -14.81 -6.36 16.57
CA ASN A 10 -13.92 -7.37 17.12
C ASN A 10 -13.70 -7.22 18.64
N GLY A 11 -14.24 -6.15 19.25
CA GLY A 11 -13.98 -5.80 20.64
C GLY A 11 -12.79 -4.86 20.80
N SER A 12 -12.72 -4.20 21.97
CA SER A 12 -11.64 -3.27 22.29
C SER A 12 -10.29 -3.99 22.37
N ASP A 13 -9.27 -3.41 21.74
CA ASP A 13 -7.91 -3.92 21.78
C ASP A 13 -6.92 -2.78 22.08
N ALA A 14 -6.54 -2.66 23.35
CA ALA A 14 -5.64 -1.59 23.80
C ALA A 14 -4.24 -1.72 23.18
N GLY A 15 -3.75 -2.95 22.93
CA GLY A 15 -2.45 -3.18 22.32
C GLY A 15 -2.43 -2.78 20.85
N LEU A 16 -3.45 -3.17 20.09
CA LEU A 16 -3.60 -2.75 18.69
C LEU A 16 -3.73 -1.22 18.60
N ARG A 17 -4.52 -0.61 19.47
CA ARG A 17 -4.70 0.85 19.52
C ARG A 17 -3.38 1.57 19.80
N ASP A 18 -2.59 1.10 20.76
CA ASP A 18 -1.27 1.68 21.07
C ASP A 18 -0.33 1.59 19.85
N LEU A 19 -0.27 0.45 19.17
CA LEU A 19 0.54 0.27 17.97
C LEU A 19 0.08 1.19 16.82
N VAL A 20 -1.22 1.29 16.56
CA VAL A 20 -1.77 2.20 15.53
C VAL A 20 -1.44 3.64 15.86
N THR A 21 -1.55 4.03 17.13
CA THR A 21 -1.26 5.40 17.59
C THR A 21 0.23 5.71 17.39
N LYS A 22 1.13 4.85 17.86
CA LYS A 22 2.58 5.02 17.68
C LYS A 22 2.98 5.07 16.22
N THR A 23 2.39 4.22 15.38
CA THR A 23 2.66 4.21 13.93
C THR A 23 2.22 5.54 13.31
N ALA A 24 1.01 5.99 13.61
CA ALA A 24 0.48 7.25 13.06
C ALA A 24 1.27 8.49 13.53
N GLU A 25 1.76 8.49 14.77
CA GLU A 25 2.46 9.64 15.35
C GLU A 25 3.96 9.68 15.05
N LYS A 26 4.59 8.52 14.85
CA LYS A 26 6.05 8.42 14.71
C LYS A 26 6.50 7.93 13.34
N VAL A 27 5.85 6.89 12.81
CA VAL A 27 6.27 6.24 11.57
C VAL A 27 5.73 7.01 10.36
N VAL A 28 4.44 7.35 10.35
CA VAL A 28 3.80 8.02 9.20
C VAL A 28 4.48 9.35 8.87
N PRO A 29 4.74 10.28 9.81
CA PRO A 29 5.43 11.53 9.49
C PRO A 29 6.87 11.31 9.05
N ARG A 30 7.53 10.24 9.51
CA ARG A 30 8.91 9.92 9.15
C ARG A 30 9.04 9.36 7.74
N LEU A 31 8.07 8.55 7.30
CA LEU A 31 8.10 7.90 5.98
C LEU A 31 7.36 8.70 4.91
N LEU A 32 6.30 9.41 5.28
CA LEU A 32 5.37 10.07 4.36
C LEU A 32 5.19 11.56 4.66
N GLY A 33 6.06 12.15 5.48
CA GLY A 33 5.99 13.57 5.82
C GLY A 33 6.16 14.49 4.62
N ASP A 34 5.56 15.68 4.71
CA ASP A 34 5.76 16.73 3.74
C ASP A 34 7.26 17.06 3.60
N ASP A 35 7.70 17.36 2.38
CA ASP A 35 9.10 17.66 2.02
C ASP A 35 10.15 16.54 2.22
N HIS A 36 9.73 15.35 2.69
CA HIS A 36 10.61 14.17 2.79
C HIS A 36 10.63 13.35 1.50
N LEU A 37 9.46 13.16 0.89
CA LEU A 37 9.29 12.28 -0.26
C LEU A 37 9.62 12.97 -1.58
N GLY A 38 10.30 12.22 -2.44
CA GLY A 38 10.63 12.65 -3.81
C GLY A 38 11.93 13.46 -3.92
N TYR A 39 12.65 13.64 -2.81
CA TYR A 39 13.92 14.35 -2.76
C TYR A 39 15.07 13.41 -2.36
N ASP A 40 16.18 13.48 -3.09
CA ASP A 40 17.40 12.75 -2.78
C ASP A 40 18.12 13.31 -1.53
N ARG A 41 19.25 12.69 -1.16
CA ARG A 41 20.06 13.10 -0.01
C ARG A 41 20.64 14.52 -0.10
N ASN A 42 20.66 15.11 -1.30
CA ASN A 42 21.10 16.47 -1.55
C ASN A 42 19.94 17.47 -1.64
N GLY A 43 18.70 17.01 -1.42
CA GLY A 43 17.48 17.81 -1.57
C GLY A 43 17.07 18.04 -3.03
N GLN A 44 17.60 17.24 -3.97
CA GLN A 44 17.25 17.32 -5.38
C GLN A 44 16.14 16.34 -5.71
N GLY A 45 15.11 16.80 -6.41
CA GLY A 45 14.00 15.97 -6.86
C GLY A 45 12.72 16.76 -6.97
N GLU A 46 11.62 16.04 -7.09
CA GLU A 46 10.26 16.60 -7.16
C GLU A 46 9.40 15.86 -6.15
N GLY A 47 8.60 16.60 -5.39
CA GLY A 47 7.67 16.00 -4.43
C GLY A 47 6.67 15.05 -5.09
N ILE A 48 5.88 14.35 -4.27
CA ILE A 48 4.91 13.37 -4.78
C ILE A 48 3.86 14.03 -5.67
N TYR A 49 3.66 13.46 -6.85
CA TYR A 49 2.53 13.77 -7.70
C TYR A 49 1.40 12.74 -7.48
N PRO A 50 0.18 13.15 -7.07
CA PRO A 50 -0.93 12.22 -6.93
C PRO A 50 -1.32 11.60 -8.27
N VAL A 51 -1.36 10.26 -8.33
CA VAL A 51 -1.78 9.50 -9.50
C VAL A 51 -3.04 8.72 -9.22
N VAL A 52 -3.78 8.36 -10.28
CA VAL A 52 -4.92 7.45 -10.15
C VAL A 52 -4.41 6.05 -9.82
N VAL A 53 -4.86 5.53 -8.68
CA VAL A 53 -4.64 4.14 -8.26
C VAL A 53 -5.97 3.37 -8.36
N HIS A 54 -5.90 2.08 -8.66
CA HIS A 54 -7.03 1.15 -8.55
C HIS A 54 -7.47 0.99 -7.09
N GLY A 55 -6.50 0.95 -6.17
CA GLY A 55 -6.70 0.97 -4.72
C GLY A 55 -7.18 -0.32 -4.09
N ASP A 56 -7.31 -1.37 -4.89
CA ASP A 56 -7.67 -2.74 -4.48
C ASP A 56 -7.11 -3.76 -5.50
N LEU A 57 -5.95 -3.52 -6.10
CA LEU A 57 -5.43 -4.38 -7.17
C LEU A 57 -4.61 -5.56 -6.63
N TRP A 58 -5.27 -6.69 -6.46
CA TRP A 58 -4.65 -7.97 -6.09
C TRP A 58 -5.04 -9.08 -7.07
N SER A 59 -4.49 -10.30 -6.90
CA SER A 59 -4.79 -11.45 -7.78
C SER A 59 -6.27 -11.72 -8.02
N GLY A 60 -7.15 -11.42 -7.06
CA GLY A 60 -8.59 -11.57 -7.22
C GLY A 60 -9.22 -10.57 -8.19
N ASN A 61 -8.62 -9.39 -8.33
CA ASN A 61 -9.11 -8.24 -9.09
C ASN A 61 -8.34 -8.00 -10.41
N ALA A 62 -7.52 -8.98 -10.83
CA ALA A 62 -6.75 -8.94 -12.04
C ALA A 62 -6.88 -10.24 -12.84
N SER A 63 -6.95 -10.13 -14.17
CA SER A 63 -7.02 -11.26 -15.08
C SER A 63 -6.37 -10.93 -16.42
N HIS A 64 -6.26 -11.93 -17.30
CA HIS A 64 -5.85 -11.76 -18.68
C HIS A 64 -7.00 -12.17 -19.60
N GLY A 65 -7.37 -11.31 -20.55
CA GLY A 65 -8.50 -11.60 -21.42
C GLY A 65 -8.82 -10.48 -22.39
N ARG A 66 -10.06 -10.49 -22.89
CA ARG A 66 -10.50 -9.54 -23.92
C ARG A 66 -11.83 -8.90 -23.54
N ILE A 67 -11.93 -7.59 -23.73
CA ILE A 67 -13.19 -6.86 -23.63
C ILE A 67 -13.94 -6.98 -24.97
N VAL A 68 -15.00 -7.80 -25.01
CA VAL A 68 -15.76 -8.16 -26.23
C VAL A 68 -16.34 -6.95 -26.98
N ARG A 69 -16.57 -5.83 -26.29
CA ARG A 69 -17.10 -4.58 -26.86
C ARG A 69 -16.06 -3.50 -27.11
N SER A 70 -14.78 -3.76 -26.81
CA SER A 70 -13.73 -2.82 -27.15
C SER A 70 -13.54 -2.79 -28.66
N SER A 71 -13.49 -1.59 -29.23
CA SER A 71 -13.12 -1.37 -30.63
C SER A 71 -11.63 -1.61 -30.89
N SER A 72 -10.86 -1.97 -29.86
CA SER A 72 -9.44 -2.30 -30.00
C SER A 72 -9.26 -3.50 -30.91
N THR A 73 -8.47 -3.30 -31.97
CA THR A 73 -8.01 -4.33 -32.92
C THR A 73 -6.96 -5.26 -32.31
N GLU A 74 -6.75 -5.19 -30.99
CA GLU A 74 -5.89 -6.10 -30.25
C GLU A 74 -6.50 -7.50 -30.30
N ASN A 75 -6.02 -8.29 -31.25
CA ASN A 75 -6.34 -9.71 -31.41
C ASN A 75 -5.67 -10.57 -30.33
N GLU A 76 -4.82 -9.98 -29.50
CA GLU A 76 -4.14 -10.62 -28.39
C GLU A 76 -4.80 -10.14 -27.08
N GLY A 77 -5.04 -11.05 -26.14
CA GLY A 77 -5.59 -10.69 -24.83
C GLY A 77 -4.70 -9.67 -24.11
N GLY A 78 -5.31 -8.87 -23.25
CA GLY A 78 -4.63 -7.86 -22.44
C GLY A 78 -4.85 -8.09 -20.94
N GLY A 79 -4.12 -7.32 -20.13
CA GLY A 79 -4.39 -7.22 -18.70
C GLY A 79 -5.76 -6.59 -18.46
N LEU A 80 -6.57 -7.26 -17.64
CA LEU A 80 -7.87 -6.78 -17.19
C LEU A 80 -7.82 -6.55 -15.69
N VAL A 81 -8.35 -5.43 -15.23
CA VAL A 81 -8.53 -5.11 -13.82
C VAL A 81 -9.98 -4.74 -13.56
N TYR A 82 -10.50 -5.07 -12.38
CA TYR A 82 -11.92 -4.88 -12.03
C TYR A 82 -12.10 -4.69 -10.52
N ASP A 83 -13.29 -4.25 -10.12
CA ASP A 83 -13.66 -3.92 -8.74
C ASP A 83 -12.76 -2.86 -8.07
N PRO A 84 -12.61 -1.67 -8.67
CA PRO A 84 -11.74 -0.63 -8.14
C PRO A 84 -12.30 0.01 -6.87
N SER A 85 -11.39 0.34 -5.95
CA SER A 85 -11.59 1.35 -4.90
C SER A 85 -10.78 2.60 -5.23
N ALA A 86 -10.93 3.10 -6.46
CA ALA A 86 -10.00 4.06 -7.05
C ALA A 86 -9.98 5.42 -6.35
N CYS A 87 -8.79 6.00 -6.24
CA CYS A 87 -8.57 7.34 -5.71
C CYS A 87 -7.30 7.97 -6.33
N TYR A 88 -7.04 9.24 -6.00
CA TYR A 88 -5.73 9.85 -6.23
C TYR A 88 -4.85 9.60 -5.01
N ALA A 89 -3.69 8.98 -5.21
CA ALA A 89 -2.77 8.62 -4.13
C ALA A 89 -1.30 8.69 -4.60
N HIS A 90 -0.37 8.49 -3.67
CA HIS A 90 1.01 8.16 -4.01
C HIS A 90 1.03 6.85 -4.80
N ASN A 91 1.80 6.77 -5.88
CA ASN A 91 1.85 5.60 -6.76
C ASN A 91 2.22 4.29 -6.02
N GLU A 92 3.09 4.37 -5.02
CA GLU A 92 3.50 3.21 -4.21
C GLU A 92 2.37 2.64 -3.33
N TYR A 93 1.27 3.38 -3.13
CA TYR A 93 0.10 2.89 -2.40
C TYR A 93 -0.48 1.61 -3.00
N GLU A 94 -0.56 1.53 -4.35
CA GLU A 94 -1.10 0.35 -5.04
C GLU A 94 -0.28 -0.92 -4.74
N LEU A 95 1.02 -0.76 -4.57
CA LEU A 95 1.93 -1.89 -4.41
C LEU A 95 1.71 -2.61 -3.07
N GLY A 96 1.19 -1.90 -2.05
CA GLY A 96 0.91 -2.47 -0.73
C GLY A 96 -0.06 -3.66 -0.81
N ILE A 97 -1.21 -3.51 -1.48
CA ILE A 97 -2.18 -4.61 -1.57
C ILE A 97 -1.70 -5.75 -2.48
N MET A 98 -0.92 -5.44 -3.52
CA MET A 98 -0.28 -6.45 -4.37
C MET A 98 0.66 -7.35 -3.56
N HIS A 99 1.38 -6.80 -2.57
CA HIS A 99 2.22 -7.58 -1.67
C HIS A 99 1.41 -8.41 -0.66
N MET A 100 0.34 -7.84 -0.08
CA MET A 100 -0.49 -8.53 0.93
C MET A 100 -1.09 -9.85 0.40
N PHE A 101 -1.69 -9.81 -0.80
CA PHE A 101 -2.41 -10.95 -1.37
C PHE A 101 -1.70 -11.63 -2.54
N GLY A 102 -0.60 -11.05 -3.02
CA GLY A 102 0.17 -11.59 -4.14
C GLY A 102 -0.59 -11.57 -5.46
N GLY A 103 -0.08 -12.36 -6.42
CA GLY A 103 -0.56 -12.40 -7.81
C GLY A 103 0.39 -11.76 -8.81
N PHE A 104 1.32 -10.94 -8.31
CA PHE A 104 2.30 -10.22 -9.12
C PHE A 104 3.70 -10.71 -8.77
N GLY A 105 4.41 -11.24 -9.77
CA GLY A 105 5.77 -11.75 -9.62
C GLY A 105 6.83 -10.66 -9.80
N LYS A 106 8.09 -11.00 -9.51
CA LYS A 106 9.24 -10.08 -9.67
C LYS A 106 9.27 -9.38 -11.04
N ALA A 107 8.92 -10.08 -12.12
CA ALA A 107 8.90 -9.52 -13.47
C ALA A 107 7.94 -8.32 -13.61
N PHE A 108 6.79 -8.35 -12.92
CA PHE A 108 5.85 -7.22 -12.91
C PHE A 108 6.49 -6.00 -12.23
N PHE A 109 7.07 -6.18 -11.05
CA PHE A 109 7.69 -5.09 -10.30
C PHE A 109 8.95 -4.55 -10.98
N ASP A 110 9.76 -5.41 -11.61
CA ASP A 110 10.91 -4.99 -12.40
C ASP A 110 10.48 -4.11 -13.58
N GLU A 111 9.43 -4.50 -14.30
CA GLU A 111 8.90 -3.72 -15.42
C GLU A 111 8.21 -2.44 -14.95
N TYR A 112 7.42 -2.50 -13.87
CA TYR A 112 6.81 -1.32 -13.27
C TYR A 112 7.88 -0.29 -12.90
N HIS A 113 8.97 -0.72 -12.25
CA HIS A 113 10.05 0.19 -11.84
C HIS A 113 11.01 0.61 -12.96
N SER A 114 10.97 -0.04 -14.11
CA SER A 114 11.67 0.45 -15.30
C SER A 114 11.00 1.71 -15.88
N ILE A 115 9.68 1.84 -15.65
CA ILE A 115 8.85 2.95 -16.12
C ILE A 115 8.62 4.00 -15.01
N VAL A 116 8.33 3.54 -13.79
CA VAL A 116 8.03 4.35 -12.61
C VAL A 116 9.09 4.09 -11.54
N PRO A 117 10.16 4.90 -11.49
CA PRO A 117 11.22 4.73 -10.51
C PRO A 117 10.67 4.73 -9.08
N ARG A 118 11.37 4.01 -8.19
CA ARG A 118 11.07 4.06 -6.75
C ARG A 118 11.23 5.49 -6.25
N THR A 119 10.30 5.95 -5.41
CA THR A 119 10.33 7.30 -4.88
C THR A 119 11.55 7.47 -3.96
N GLU A 120 12.23 8.61 -4.02
CA GLU A 120 13.29 8.94 -3.07
C GLU A 120 12.71 9.26 -1.68
N PRO A 121 13.40 8.92 -0.56
CA PRO A 121 14.63 8.13 -0.51
C PRO A 121 14.39 6.64 -0.83
N VAL A 122 15.14 6.09 -1.79
CA VAL A 122 14.93 4.70 -2.28
C VAL A 122 15.19 3.67 -1.18
N GLU A 123 16.06 3.95 -0.22
CA GLU A 123 16.34 3.07 0.93
C GLU A 123 15.13 2.83 1.85
N GLU A 124 14.08 3.66 1.75
CA GLU A 124 12.86 3.56 2.54
C GLU A 124 11.67 3.01 1.73
N TYR A 125 11.88 2.70 0.45
CA TYR A 125 10.84 2.19 -0.44
C TYR A 125 10.08 0.99 0.15
N GLU A 126 10.81 -0.04 0.58
CA GLU A 126 10.21 -1.26 1.12
C GLU A 126 9.41 -0.98 2.40
N ASP A 127 9.85 -0.02 3.23
CA ASP A 127 9.14 0.36 4.45
C ASP A 127 7.86 1.14 4.14
N ARG A 128 7.85 1.97 3.10
CA ARG A 128 6.66 2.67 2.62
C ARG A 128 5.64 1.70 2.04
N VAL A 129 6.08 0.74 1.22
CA VAL A 129 5.21 -0.31 0.70
C VAL A 129 4.60 -1.13 1.84
N LYS A 130 5.36 -1.50 2.87
CA LYS A 130 4.82 -2.14 4.08
C LYS A 130 3.83 -1.24 4.82
N LEU A 131 4.08 0.06 4.93
CA LEU A 131 3.15 1.01 5.54
C LEU A 131 1.83 1.10 4.75
N TYR A 132 1.89 1.01 3.42
CA TYR A 132 0.68 0.92 2.59
C TYR A 132 -0.01 -0.44 2.72
N GLU A 133 0.74 -1.54 2.80
CA GLU A 133 0.21 -2.87 3.11
C GLU A 133 -0.55 -2.89 4.45
N LEU A 134 -0.03 -2.21 5.48
CA LEU A 134 -0.65 -2.09 6.80
C LEU A 134 -2.07 -1.53 6.73
N TYR A 135 -2.33 -0.55 5.86
CA TYR A 135 -3.68 -0.04 5.65
C TYR A 135 -4.65 -1.16 5.26
N HIS A 136 -4.24 -2.04 4.35
CA HIS A 136 -5.07 -3.16 3.90
C HIS A 136 -5.25 -4.22 4.98
N HIS A 137 -4.23 -4.53 5.79
CA HIS A 137 -4.39 -5.42 6.96
C HIS A 137 -5.38 -4.86 7.98
N LEU A 138 -5.27 -3.56 8.32
CA LEU A 138 -6.19 -2.91 9.25
C LEU A 138 -7.62 -2.87 8.69
N ASN A 139 -7.78 -2.58 7.40
CA ASN A 139 -9.07 -2.58 6.74
C ASN A 139 -9.71 -3.98 6.73
N HIS A 140 -8.94 -5.01 6.35
CA HIS A 140 -9.42 -6.40 6.36
C HIS A 140 -9.74 -6.89 7.77
N HIS A 141 -8.94 -6.49 8.78
CA HIS A 141 -9.26 -6.79 10.16
C HIS A 141 -10.57 -6.13 10.61
N ALA A 142 -10.83 -4.87 10.20
CA ALA A 142 -12.08 -4.20 10.51
C ALA A 142 -13.31 -4.82 9.80
N ILE A 143 -13.12 -5.43 8.62
CA ILE A 143 -14.23 -6.04 7.87
C ILE A 143 -14.47 -7.49 8.32
N PHE A 144 -13.40 -8.28 8.44
CA PHE A 144 -13.45 -9.74 8.58
C PHE A 144 -12.94 -10.27 9.94
N GLY A 145 -12.27 -9.45 10.74
CA GLY A 145 -11.68 -9.89 12.01
C GLY A 145 -10.49 -10.83 11.82
N GLY A 146 -10.28 -11.74 12.78
CA GLY A 146 -9.37 -12.88 12.62
C GLY A 146 -7.89 -12.55 12.38
N GLY A 147 -7.24 -13.36 11.52
CA GLY A 147 -5.79 -13.40 11.33
C GLY A 147 -5.16 -12.12 10.76
N TYR A 148 -5.94 -11.19 10.21
CA TYR A 148 -5.42 -9.92 9.69
C TYR A 148 -4.81 -9.04 10.79
N ARG A 149 -5.21 -9.26 12.05
CA ARG A 149 -4.60 -8.59 13.20
C ARG A 149 -3.10 -8.90 13.31
N SER A 150 -2.69 -10.16 13.15
CA SER A 150 -1.27 -10.52 13.34
C SER A 150 -0.38 -9.91 12.26
N GLY A 151 -0.86 -9.82 11.02
CA GLY A 151 -0.17 -9.10 9.94
C GLY A 151 0.01 -7.62 10.27
N ALA A 152 -1.06 -6.93 10.66
CA ALA A 152 -1.00 -5.53 11.08
C ALA A 152 -0.02 -5.30 12.25
N VAL A 153 -0.08 -6.16 13.28
CA VAL A 153 0.81 -6.07 14.44
C VAL A 153 2.27 -6.29 14.05
N SER A 154 2.55 -7.25 13.15
CA SER A 154 3.91 -7.55 12.70
C SER A 154 4.52 -6.36 11.97
N ILE A 155 3.80 -5.79 11.00
CA ILE A 155 4.25 -4.63 10.23
C ILE A 155 4.48 -3.42 11.14
N MET A 156 3.51 -3.10 12.01
CA MET A 156 3.66 -1.97 12.94
C MET A 156 4.84 -2.15 13.87
N SER A 157 5.06 -3.35 14.41
CA SER A 157 6.20 -3.61 15.32
C SER A 157 7.53 -3.39 14.60
N GLU A 158 7.69 -3.91 13.38
CA GLU A 158 8.91 -3.72 12.59
C GLU A 158 9.18 -2.24 12.29
N LEU A 159 8.17 -1.52 11.82
CA LEU A 159 8.31 -0.10 11.48
C LEU A 159 8.53 0.78 12.71
N ILE A 160 7.86 0.48 13.83
CA ILE A 160 8.09 1.18 15.11
C ILE A 160 9.49 0.90 15.65
N ASP A 161 10.01 -0.32 15.53
CA ASP A 161 11.37 -0.61 15.97
C ASP A 161 12.42 0.16 15.15
N LYS A 162 12.17 0.36 13.85
CA LYS A 162 13.07 1.09 12.95
C LYS A 162 12.96 2.62 13.08
N TYR A 163 11.75 3.17 13.22
CA TYR A 163 11.50 4.61 13.14
C TYR A 163 10.91 5.24 14.41
N GLY A 164 10.47 4.43 15.36
CA GLY A 164 9.79 4.89 16.58
C GLY A 164 10.72 5.41 17.67
N ARG A 165 12.04 5.24 17.52
CA ARG A 165 13.06 5.78 18.43
C ARG A 165 13.64 7.06 17.84
N GLY A 166 13.05 8.19 18.21
CA GLY A 166 13.47 9.55 17.86
C GLY A 166 13.02 10.53 18.93
#